data_AF-A0A022RR48-F1
#
_entry.id   AF-A0A022RR48-F1
#
_cell.length_a   1.000
_cell.length_b   1.000
_cell.length_c   1.000
_cell.angle_alpha   90.00
_cell.angle_beta   90.00
_cell.angle_gamma   90.00
#
_symmetry.space_group_name_H-M   'P 1'
#
loop_
_entity.id
_entity.type
_entity.pdbx_description
1 polymer ?
#
loop_
_entity_poly.entity_id
_entity_poly.type
_entity_poly.pdbx_seq_one_letter_code
_entity_poly.pdbx_strand_id
1 'polypeptide(L)'
;MKIAKFLLFLLSLNTVSNLVTSVGPPTCPADIESNCGGGSEWEGEFFPGIPNIKYEGPSSKNHLSFKWYNAEEEILGKKMKDWMRFSIAFWHTFRGTGADPFGSPTKNWPWEDGTNSLAMAKRRMRANFEFIEKLGVDKWCFHDRDIAPDGETIEESNANLDEVVALAKNLQGTKIRPLWGTAQLFYHPRYMHGAATSPELGVYVYSAAQVKKAME
;
A
#
# COMPACT_ATOMS: atom_id res chain seq x y z
N MET A 1 53.28 -34.19 -18.65
CA MET A 1 52.70 -33.08 -19.45
C MET A 1 51.19 -33.17 -19.73
N LYS A 2 50.48 -34.29 -19.44
CA LYS A 2 49.03 -34.43 -19.72
C LYS A 2 48.10 -34.09 -18.54
N ILE A 3 48.57 -34.20 -17.30
CA ILE A 3 47.75 -33.97 -16.09
C ILE A 3 47.55 -32.47 -15.81
N ALA A 4 48.57 -31.64 -16.04
CA ALA A 4 48.48 -30.19 -15.84
C ALA A 4 47.48 -29.50 -16.80
N LYS A 5 47.35 -30.00 -18.05
CA LYS A 5 46.36 -29.48 -19.00
C LYS A 5 44.92 -29.89 -18.65
N PHE A 6 44.73 -31.03 -18.00
CA PHE A 6 43.40 -31.49 -17.56
C PHE A 6 42.91 -30.71 -16.33
N LEU A 7 43.81 -30.39 -15.40
CA LEU A 7 43.50 -29.52 -14.25
C LEU A 7 43.23 -28.07 -14.66
N LEU A 8 43.95 -27.53 -15.66
CA LEU A 8 43.65 -26.20 -16.19
C LEU A 8 42.29 -26.15 -16.90
N PHE A 9 41.91 -27.23 -17.59
CA PHE A 9 40.60 -27.34 -18.25
C PHE A 9 39.45 -27.41 -17.22
N LEU A 10 39.64 -28.15 -16.12
CA LEU A 10 38.67 -28.21 -15.01
C LEU A 10 38.56 -26.89 -14.23
N LEU A 11 39.64 -26.12 -14.12
CA LEU A 11 39.56 -24.76 -13.56
C LEU A 11 38.80 -23.79 -14.50
N SER A 12 38.94 -23.94 -15.82
CA SER A 12 38.21 -23.11 -16.79
C SER A 12 36.72 -23.46 -16.94
N LEU A 13 36.29 -24.64 -16.49
CA LEU A 13 34.87 -25.01 -16.46
C LEU A 13 34.12 -24.48 -15.21
N ASN A 14 34.83 -24.15 -14.13
CA ASN A 14 34.21 -23.58 -12.92
C ASN A 14 34.00 -22.06 -12.99
N THR A 15 34.45 -21.39 -14.05
CA THR A 15 34.24 -19.95 -14.26
C THR A 15 33.05 -19.63 -15.15
N VAL A 16 32.30 -20.63 -15.62
CA VAL A 16 31.12 -20.43 -16.47
C VAL A 16 29.91 -21.07 -15.79
N SER A 17 29.27 -20.33 -14.89
CA SER A 17 27.83 -20.33 -14.59
C SER A 17 27.59 -19.90 -13.14
N ASN A 18 27.55 -18.59 -12.93
CA ASN A 18 26.70 -17.95 -11.93
C ASN A 18 26.41 -16.54 -12.44
N LEU A 19 25.84 -16.44 -13.64
CA LEU A 19 25.07 -15.25 -13.99
C LEU A 19 23.71 -15.43 -13.32
N VAL A 20 23.66 -15.12 -12.02
CA VAL A 20 22.39 -14.81 -11.38
C VAL A 20 21.91 -13.55 -12.09
N THR A 21 20.98 -13.70 -13.01
CA THR A 21 20.14 -12.59 -13.44
C THR A 21 19.28 -12.23 -12.24
N SER A 22 19.84 -11.42 -11.34
CA SER A 22 19.04 -10.59 -10.47
C SER A 22 18.36 -9.57 -11.37
N VAL A 23 17.27 -9.98 -12.02
CA VAL A 23 16.22 -9.03 -12.31
C VAL A 23 15.71 -8.64 -10.94
N GLY A 24 16.32 -7.59 -10.38
CA GLY A 24 15.79 -6.95 -9.20
C GLY A 24 14.32 -6.64 -9.49
N PRO A 25 13.42 -6.72 -8.49
CA PRO A 25 12.07 -6.23 -8.69
C PRO A 25 12.15 -4.80 -9.25
N PRO A 26 11.13 -4.33 -10.00
CA PRO A 26 11.02 -2.93 -10.41
C PRO A 26 10.75 -2.06 -9.17
N THR A 27 11.67 -2.08 -8.21
CA THR A 27 11.80 -1.12 -7.14
C THR A 27 12.73 -0.06 -7.69
N CYS A 28 12.22 1.16 -7.80
CA CYS A 28 13.01 2.31 -8.23
C CYS A 28 14.37 2.29 -7.52
N PRO A 29 15.49 2.30 -8.25
CA PRO A 29 16.80 2.37 -7.63
C PRO A 29 16.83 3.60 -6.72
N ALA A 30 17.56 3.51 -5.61
CA ALA A 30 17.80 4.61 -4.68
C ALA A 30 18.71 5.70 -5.28
N ASP A 31 18.64 5.93 -6.59
CA ASP A 31 19.28 7.04 -7.27
C ASP A 31 18.30 8.21 -7.31
N ILE A 32 18.63 9.23 -6.52
CA ILE A 32 17.91 10.51 -6.38
C ILE A 32 17.79 11.25 -7.74
N GLU A 33 18.57 10.85 -8.74
CA GLU A 33 18.59 11.45 -10.08
C GLU A 33 17.76 10.68 -11.13
N SER A 34 17.21 9.51 -10.80
CA SER A 34 16.45 8.71 -11.76
C SER A 34 14.97 9.14 -11.78
N ASN A 35 14.56 9.83 -12.85
CA ASN A 35 13.15 10.13 -13.11
C ASN A 35 12.36 8.82 -13.22
N CYS A 36 11.44 8.58 -12.29
CA CYS A 36 10.41 7.56 -12.44
C CYS A 36 9.54 7.96 -13.64
N GLY A 37 9.68 7.23 -14.75
CA GLY A 37 9.01 7.55 -16.01
C GLY A 37 7.53 7.87 -15.82
N GLY A 38 7.16 9.12 -16.17
CA GLY A 38 5.77 9.55 -16.23
C GLY A 38 5.08 8.83 -17.38
N GLY A 39 4.19 7.90 -17.05
CA GLY A 39 3.29 7.27 -18.02
C GLY A 39 3.56 5.79 -18.24
N SER A 40 2.93 4.97 -17.40
CA SER A 40 2.33 3.69 -17.79
C SER A 40 1.59 3.11 -16.58
N GLU A 41 0.48 2.43 -16.85
CA GLU A 41 -0.17 1.59 -15.84
C GLU A 41 0.84 0.57 -15.30
N TRP A 42 0.83 0.33 -14.00
CA TRP A 42 1.73 -0.66 -13.39
C TRP A 42 1.42 -2.05 -13.94
N GLU A 43 2.41 -2.71 -14.55
CA GLU A 43 2.31 -4.09 -15.03
C GLU A 43 2.99 -5.05 -14.04
N GLY A 44 2.21 -5.94 -13.43
CA GLY A 44 2.69 -6.99 -12.51
C GLY A 44 2.11 -6.92 -11.10
N GLU A 45 2.58 -7.82 -10.24
CA GLU A 45 2.21 -7.85 -8.81
C GLU A 45 3.03 -6.84 -8.00
N PHE A 46 2.41 -6.21 -6.99
CA PHE A 46 3.09 -5.34 -6.02
C PHE A 46 3.84 -6.14 -4.95
N PHE A 47 3.41 -7.36 -4.66
CA PHE A 47 4.02 -8.24 -3.66
C PHE A 47 4.48 -9.57 -4.28
N PRO A 48 5.42 -9.54 -5.24
CA PRO A 48 5.85 -10.75 -5.94
C PRO A 48 6.42 -11.78 -4.98
N GLY A 49 6.05 -13.05 -5.18
CA GLY A 49 6.51 -14.17 -4.35
C GLY A 49 5.79 -14.30 -2.99
N ILE A 50 4.86 -13.39 -2.67
CA ILE A 50 3.99 -13.52 -1.49
C ILE A 50 2.70 -14.22 -1.92
N PRO A 51 2.44 -15.46 -1.49
CA PRO A 51 1.18 -16.14 -1.77
C PRO A 51 0.05 -15.60 -0.88
N ASN A 52 -1.18 -16.03 -1.15
CA ASN A 52 -2.27 -15.82 -0.20
C ASN A 52 -1.94 -16.51 1.14
N ILE A 53 -2.02 -15.76 2.23
CA ILE A 53 -1.67 -16.20 3.59
C ILE A 53 -2.76 -17.15 4.08
N LYS A 54 -2.35 -18.38 4.42
CA LYS A 54 -3.27 -19.45 4.86
C LYS A 54 -3.10 -19.76 6.33
N TYR A 55 -4.13 -20.35 6.94
CA TYR A 55 -4.01 -20.95 8.26
C TYR A 55 -3.28 -22.30 8.18
N GLU A 56 -2.28 -22.50 9.04
CA GLU A 56 -1.50 -23.75 9.13
C GLU A 56 -1.40 -24.29 10.57
N GLY A 57 -2.02 -23.62 11.54
CA GLY A 57 -2.05 -24.04 12.94
C GLY A 57 -0.83 -23.65 13.78
N PRO A 58 -0.92 -23.88 15.11
CA PRO A 58 0.01 -23.30 16.09
C PRO A 58 1.42 -23.89 16.06
N SER A 59 1.60 -25.07 15.48
CA SER A 59 2.90 -25.71 15.34
C SER A 59 3.67 -25.30 14.08
N SER A 60 3.02 -24.60 13.13
CA SER A 60 3.66 -24.20 11.87
C SER A 60 4.89 -23.31 12.10
N LYS A 61 5.93 -23.56 11.31
CA LYS A 61 7.16 -22.76 11.24
C LYS A 61 7.21 -21.85 10.01
N ASN A 62 6.25 -21.95 9.10
CA ASN A 62 6.17 -21.05 7.95
C ASN A 62 5.89 -19.64 8.46
N HIS A 63 6.71 -18.65 8.11
CA HIS A 63 6.50 -17.27 8.57
C HIS A 63 5.30 -16.60 7.89
N LEU A 64 4.95 -17.00 6.66
CA LEU A 64 3.86 -16.44 5.84
C LEU A 64 2.57 -17.29 5.95
N SER A 65 2.18 -17.61 7.19
CA SER A 65 0.94 -18.32 7.49
C SER A 65 0.31 -17.82 8.80
N PHE A 66 -0.99 -17.97 8.96
CA PHE A 66 -1.66 -17.78 10.23
C PHE A 66 -1.51 -19.03 11.10
N LYS A 67 -1.16 -18.81 12.38
CA LYS A 67 -1.01 -19.89 13.37
C LYS A 67 -2.25 -20.07 14.23
N TRP A 68 -3.00 -18.98 14.39
CA TRP A 68 -4.16 -18.91 15.27
C TRP A 68 -5.40 -18.35 14.59
N TYR A 69 -5.23 -17.50 13.57
CA TYR A 69 -6.37 -16.97 12.84
C TYR A 69 -6.81 -17.94 11.75
N ASN A 70 -7.87 -18.69 12.03
CA ASN A 70 -8.61 -19.45 11.04
C ASN A 70 -9.95 -18.76 10.77
N ALA A 71 -10.05 -18.05 9.66
CA ALA A 71 -11.23 -17.25 9.31
C ALA A 71 -12.56 -18.03 9.36
N GLU A 72 -12.53 -19.34 9.08
CA GLU A 72 -13.71 -20.21 9.02
C GLU A 72 -13.97 -21.00 10.31
N GLU A 73 -13.06 -20.95 11.29
CA GLU A 73 -13.27 -21.60 12.59
C GLU A 73 -14.44 -20.94 13.34
N GLU A 74 -15.36 -21.77 13.82
CA GLU A 74 -16.52 -21.30 14.59
C GLU A 74 -16.19 -21.27 16.08
N ILE A 75 -16.34 -20.09 16.67
CA ILE A 75 -16.22 -19.87 18.12
C ILE A 75 -17.58 -19.38 18.61
N LEU A 76 -18.21 -20.18 19.46
CA LEU A 76 -19.53 -19.89 20.03
C LEU A 76 -20.58 -19.58 18.95
N GLY A 77 -20.60 -20.37 17.86
CA GLY A 77 -21.58 -20.26 16.77
C GLY A 77 -21.35 -19.09 15.80
N LYS A 78 -20.18 -18.43 15.84
CA LYS A 78 -19.80 -17.39 14.89
C LYS A 78 -18.36 -17.60 14.41
N LYS A 79 -18.12 -17.41 13.12
CA LYS A 79 -16.80 -17.55 12.51
C LYS A 79 -15.81 -16.51 13.07
N MET A 80 -14.53 -16.86 13.20
CA MET A 80 -13.52 -15.93 13.71
C MET A 80 -13.47 -14.63 12.92
N LYS A 81 -13.61 -14.67 11.58
CA LYS A 81 -13.63 -13.46 10.75
C LYS A 81 -14.75 -12.49 11.12
N ASP A 82 -15.89 -13.00 11.58
CA ASP A 82 -17.05 -12.21 11.97
C ASP A 82 -16.93 -11.65 13.39
N TRP A 83 -16.16 -12.32 14.26
CA TRP A 83 -15.74 -11.78 15.55
C TRP A 83 -14.71 -10.66 15.39
N MET A 84 -13.62 -10.96 14.67
CA MET A 84 -12.44 -10.09 14.64
C MET A 84 -12.62 -8.90 13.69
N ARG A 85 -13.25 -9.12 12.53
CA ARG A 85 -13.56 -8.06 11.55
C ARG A 85 -12.33 -7.21 11.22
N PHE A 86 -11.16 -7.84 11.04
CA PHE A 86 -9.89 -7.16 10.81
C PHE A 86 -9.96 -6.20 9.62
N SER A 87 -9.35 -5.04 9.77
CA SER A 87 -9.34 -3.95 8.79
C SER A 87 -7.93 -3.43 8.57
N ILE A 88 -7.57 -3.16 7.32
CA ILE A 88 -6.29 -2.54 6.96
C ILE A 88 -6.39 -1.02 7.04
N ALA A 89 -5.49 -0.42 7.84
CA ALA A 89 -5.34 1.04 7.94
C ALA A 89 -4.50 1.55 6.76
N PHE A 90 -5.15 2.21 5.81
CA PHE A 90 -4.52 2.62 4.55
C PHE A 90 -3.32 3.56 4.77
N TRP A 91 -3.44 4.53 5.69
CA TRP A 91 -2.38 5.50 5.98
C TRP A 91 -1.08 4.85 6.45
N HIS A 92 -1.13 3.89 7.38
CA HIS A 92 0.10 3.27 7.87
C HIS A 92 0.69 2.31 6.85
N THR A 93 -0.14 1.51 6.17
CA THR A 93 0.34 0.46 5.27
C THR A 93 0.86 1.01 3.95
N PHE A 94 0.19 2.01 3.37
CA PHE A 94 0.47 2.47 2.01
C PHE A 94 0.98 3.91 1.91
N ARG A 95 0.84 4.73 2.97
CA ARG A 95 1.42 6.09 3.03
C ARG A 95 2.63 6.20 3.97
N GLY A 96 2.84 5.23 4.86
CA GLY A 96 3.87 5.30 5.88
C GLY A 96 5.28 5.27 5.28
N THR A 97 6.04 6.35 5.44
CA THR A 97 7.40 6.49 4.89
C THR A 97 8.50 6.01 5.85
N GLY A 98 8.15 5.73 7.10
CA GLY A 98 9.12 5.39 8.16
C GLY A 98 9.91 6.59 8.69
N ALA A 99 9.54 7.82 8.29
CA ALA A 99 10.08 9.04 8.88
C ALA A 99 9.54 9.27 10.30
N ASP A 100 10.29 10.04 11.07
CA ASP A 100 9.92 10.51 12.40
C ASP A 100 10.41 11.97 12.61
N PRO A 101 10.10 12.63 13.74
CA PRO A 101 10.52 14.01 13.98
C PRO A 101 12.06 14.25 14.01
N PHE A 102 12.86 13.19 14.01
CA PHE A 102 14.33 13.21 14.12
C PHE A 102 15.04 12.61 12.90
N GLY A 103 14.31 12.06 11.93
CA GLY A 103 14.90 11.32 10.81
C GLY A 103 14.05 11.29 9.54
N SER A 104 14.75 11.23 8.40
CA SER A 104 14.15 11.20 7.06
C SER A 104 13.42 9.87 6.75
N PRO A 105 12.54 9.85 5.72
CA PRO A 105 11.97 8.62 5.17
C PRO A 105 13.00 7.51 4.95
N THR A 106 12.61 6.28 5.28
CA THR A 106 13.45 5.08 5.10
C THR A 106 12.83 4.04 4.18
N LYS A 107 11.54 4.18 3.85
CA LYS A 107 10.80 3.25 3.00
C LYS A 107 10.58 3.84 1.61
N ASN A 108 11.02 3.11 0.59
CA ASN A 108 10.78 3.41 -0.82
C ASN A 108 9.79 2.39 -1.37
N TRP A 109 8.52 2.78 -1.50
CA TRP A 109 7.46 1.90 -1.97
C TRP A 109 7.35 1.91 -3.50
N PRO A 110 7.12 0.77 -4.16
CA PRO A 110 7.00 0.71 -5.62
C PRO A 110 5.77 1.44 -6.17
N TRP A 111 4.78 1.72 -5.32
CA TRP A 111 3.60 2.51 -5.68
C TRP A 111 3.74 4.02 -5.44
N GLU A 112 4.89 4.49 -4.93
CA GLU A 112 5.19 5.91 -4.73
C GLU A 112 6.25 6.38 -5.74
N ASP A 113 6.01 7.52 -6.39
CA ASP A 113 6.97 8.19 -7.29
C ASP A 113 7.34 9.60 -6.81
N GLY A 114 6.89 9.98 -5.60
CA GLY A 114 7.16 11.28 -4.99
C GLY A 114 6.28 12.44 -5.49
N THR A 115 5.44 12.23 -6.52
CA THR A 115 4.64 13.32 -7.12
C THR A 115 3.35 13.62 -6.37
N ASN A 116 2.85 12.68 -5.56
CA ASN A 116 1.50 12.73 -5.01
C ASN A 116 0.42 12.94 -6.11
N SER A 117 0.65 12.42 -7.32
CA SER A 117 -0.30 12.55 -8.43
C SER A 117 -1.50 11.62 -8.30
N LEU A 118 -2.56 11.91 -9.07
CA LEU A 118 -3.73 11.03 -9.18
C LEU A 118 -3.36 9.65 -9.75
N ALA A 119 -2.40 9.58 -10.68
CA ALA A 119 -1.90 8.32 -11.21
C ALA A 119 -1.23 7.46 -10.12
N MET A 120 -0.40 8.10 -9.28
CA MET A 120 0.25 7.46 -8.14
C MET A 120 -0.78 6.98 -7.10
N ALA A 121 -1.81 7.79 -6.80
CA ALA A 121 -2.93 7.40 -5.95
C ALA A 121 -3.67 6.15 -6.47
N LYS A 122 -3.96 6.09 -7.78
CA LYS A 122 -4.56 4.91 -8.42
C LYS A 122 -3.65 3.69 -8.39
N ARG A 123 -2.32 3.86 -8.49
CA ARG A 123 -1.33 2.78 -8.35
C ARG A 123 -1.34 2.22 -6.92
N ARG A 124 -1.27 3.09 -5.91
CA ARG A 124 -1.37 2.74 -4.49
C ARG A 124 -2.67 2.01 -4.16
N MET A 125 -3.78 2.44 -4.75
CA MET A 125 -5.07 1.79 -4.53
C MET A 125 -5.06 0.33 -5.02
N ARG A 126 -4.44 0.03 -6.17
CA ARG A 126 -4.28 -1.34 -6.65
C ARG A 126 -3.40 -2.19 -5.72
N ALA A 127 -2.31 -1.61 -5.21
CA ALA A 127 -1.46 -2.28 -4.21
C ALA A 127 -2.23 -2.62 -2.93
N ASN A 128 -3.12 -1.73 -2.48
CA ASN A 128 -3.98 -1.98 -1.33
C ASN A 128 -4.89 -3.20 -1.52
N PHE A 129 -5.55 -3.32 -2.67
CA PHE A 129 -6.46 -4.45 -2.89
C PHE A 129 -5.71 -5.77 -3.11
N GLU A 130 -4.54 -5.78 -3.74
CA GLU A 130 -3.68 -6.98 -3.79
C GLU A 130 -3.27 -7.43 -2.38
N PHE A 131 -2.86 -6.48 -1.52
CA PHE A 131 -2.47 -6.78 -0.14
C PHE A 131 -3.62 -7.36 0.69
N ILE A 132 -4.81 -6.75 0.59
CA ILE A 132 -6.02 -7.21 1.29
C ILE A 132 -6.37 -8.64 0.85
N GLU A 133 -6.34 -8.91 -0.46
CA GLU A 133 -6.61 -10.23 -1.02
C GLU A 133 -5.59 -11.26 -0.53
N LYS A 134 -4.29 -10.96 -0.63
CA LYS A 134 -3.22 -11.86 -0.18
C LYS A 134 -3.32 -12.14 1.32
N LEU A 135 -3.67 -11.15 2.14
CA LEU A 135 -3.83 -11.36 3.58
C LEU A 135 -5.12 -12.12 3.94
N GLY A 136 -6.12 -12.15 3.06
CA GLY A 136 -7.39 -12.83 3.30
C GLY A 136 -8.32 -12.10 4.27
N VAL A 137 -8.25 -10.76 4.31
CA VAL A 137 -9.17 -9.90 5.08
C VAL A 137 -10.17 -9.22 4.14
N ASP A 138 -11.30 -8.75 4.68
CA ASP A 138 -12.40 -8.21 3.88
C ASP A 138 -12.65 -6.71 4.12
N LYS A 139 -11.82 -6.06 4.94
CA LYS A 139 -12.04 -4.66 5.34
C LYS A 139 -10.80 -3.82 5.30
N TRP A 140 -11.05 -2.53 5.11
CA TRP A 140 -10.04 -1.49 5.12
C TRP A 140 -10.65 -0.18 5.61
N CYS A 141 -9.80 0.73 6.04
CA CYS A 141 -10.18 2.07 6.47
C CYS A 141 -9.18 3.09 5.94
N PHE A 142 -9.66 4.30 5.72
CA PHE A 142 -8.89 5.36 5.07
C PHE A 142 -9.31 6.74 5.56
N HIS A 143 -8.41 7.71 5.45
CA HIS A 143 -8.79 9.10 5.29
C HIS A 143 -8.88 9.45 3.80
N ASP A 144 -9.77 10.38 3.46
CA ASP A 144 -9.91 10.92 2.10
C ASP A 144 -8.57 11.34 1.45
N ARG A 145 -7.71 12.04 2.19
CA ARG A 145 -6.38 12.49 1.71
C ARG A 145 -5.30 11.41 1.71
N ASP A 146 -5.57 10.24 2.29
CA ASP A 146 -4.68 9.09 2.13
C ASP A 146 -4.84 8.49 0.74
N ILE A 147 -6.08 8.41 0.26
CA ILE A 147 -6.42 7.70 -0.98
C ILE A 147 -6.32 8.59 -2.20
N ALA A 148 -6.60 9.89 -2.09
CA ALA A 148 -6.55 10.84 -3.20
C ALA A 148 -5.73 12.09 -2.85
N PRO A 149 -5.07 12.73 -3.83
CA PRO A 149 -4.33 13.96 -3.60
C PRO A 149 -5.24 15.19 -3.45
N ASP A 150 -4.78 16.17 -2.67
CA ASP A 150 -5.40 17.51 -2.63
C ASP A 150 -5.17 18.20 -3.99
N GLY A 151 -6.11 19.03 -4.41
CA GLY A 151 -5.99 19.92 -5.57
C GLY A 151 -5.69 21.36 -5.14
N GLU A 152 -5.58 22.28 -6.12
CA GLU A 152 -5.43 23.71 -5.82
C GLU A 152 -6.74 24.30 -5.29
N THR A 153 -7.86 23.68 -5.66
CA THR A 153 -9.21 24.03 -5.23
C THR A 153 -9.91 22.85 -4.55
N ILE A 154 -11.00 23.13 -3.84
CA ILE A 154 -11.82 22.05 -3.24
C ILE A 154 -12.54 21.24 -4.32
N GLU A 155 -12.92 21.88 -5.43
CA GLU A 155 -13.51 21.24 -6.60
C GLU A 155 -12.57 20.22 -7.22
N GLU A 156 -11.30 20.60 -7.44
CA GLU A 156 -10.27 19.68 -7.93
C GLU A 156 -9.98 18.54 -6.94
N SER A 157 -9.89 18.87 -5.65
CA SER A 157 -9.69 17.86 -4.61
C SER A 157 -10.82 16.83 -4.59
N ASN A 158 -12.06 17.29 -4.78
CA ASN A 158 -13.23 16.42 -4.85
C ASN A 158 -13.24 15.58 -6.12
N ALA A 159 -12.87 16.16 -7.27
CA ALA A 159 -12.76 15.43 -8.54
C ALA A 159 -11.70 14.32 -8.46
N ASN A 160 -10.53 14.61 -7.88
CA ASN A 160 -9.49 13.62 -7.64
C ASN A 160 -9.99 12.47 -6.76
N LEU A 161 -10.71 12.80 -5.68
CA LEU A 161 -11.30 11.80 -4.79
C LEU A 161 -12.34 10.94 -5.51
N ASP A 162 -13.21 11.53 -6.32
CA ASP A 162 -14.23 10.82 -7.10
C ASP A 162 -13.61 9.78 -8.04
N GLU A 163 -12.52 10.12 -8.72
CA GLU A 163 -11.81 9.18 -9.59
C GLU A 163 -11.20 8.00 -8.82
N VAL A 164 -10.62 8.25 -7.64
CA VAL A 164 -10.04 7.18 -6.81
C VAL A 164 -11.12 6.31 -6.19
N VAL A 165 -12.22 6.91 -5.71
CA VAL A 165 -13.36 6.18 -5.13
C VAL A 165 -14.04 5.31 -6.20
N ALA A 166 -14.17 5.79 -7.44
CA ALA A 166 -14.69 5.00 -8.56
C ALA A 166 -13.81 3.76 -8.82
N LEU A 167 -12.48 3.92 -8.81
CA LEU A 167 -11.55 2.80 -8.93
C LEU A 167 -11.65 1.85 -7.73
N ALA A 168 -11.65 2.36 -6.50
CA ALA A 168 -11.77 1.55 -5.29
C ALA A 168 -13.07 0.73 -5.28
N LYS A 169 -14.17 1.32 -5.72
CA LYS A 169 -15.46 0.63 -5.88
C LYS A 169 -15.37 -0.54 -6.84
N ASN A 170 -14.63 -0.40 -7.94
CA ASN A 170 -14.39 -1.50 -8.88
C ASN A 170 -13.52 -2.60 -8.26
N LEU A 171 -12.41 -2.23 -7.60
CA LEU A 171 -11.46 -3.17 -7.02
C LEU A 171 -12.00 -3.94 -5.79
N GLN A 172 -12.95 -3.36 -5.05
CA GLN A 172 -13.61 -4.03 -3.93
C GLN A 172 -14.34 -5.32 -4.31
N GLY A 173 -14.83 -5.41 -5.56
CA GLY A 173 -15.68 -6.50 -6.01
C GLY A 173 -16.87 -6.71 -5.07
N THR A 174 -17.11 -7.97 -4.68
CA THR A 174 -18.23 -8.35 -3.79
C THR A 174 -17.80 -8.70 -2.36
N LYS A 175 -16.50 -8.90 -2.12
CA LYS A 175 -15.99 -9.43 -0.85
C LYS A 175 -15.41 -8.35 0.04
N ILE A 176 -14.73 -7.36 -0.52
CA ILE A 176 -14.01 -6.34 0.24
C ILE A 176 -14.89 -5.10 0.38
N ARG A 177 -14.89 -4.47 1.56
CA ARG A 177 -15.67 -3.26 1.82
C ARG A 177 -14.97 -2.35 2.84
N PRO A 178 -15.22 -1.03 2.83
CA PRO A 178 -14.70 -0.17 3.86
C PRO A 178 -15.33 -0.55 5.21
N LEU A 179 -14.53 -0.61 6.27
CA LEU A 179 -15.05 -0.61 7.63
C LEU A 179 -15.55 0.80 7.97
N TRP A 180 -14.78 1.82 7.60
CA TRP A 180 -15.11 3.23 7.70
C TRP A 180 -14.18 4.06 6.81
N GLY A 181 -14.64 5.24 6.41
CA GLY A 181 -13.84 6.33 5.87
C GLY A 181 -13.91 7.53 6.81
N THR A 182 -12.94 8.45 6.72
CA THR A 182 -12.94 9.69 7.51
C THR A 182 -12.24 10.84 6.77
N ALA A 183 -12.39 12.06 7.26
CA ALA A 183 -11.71 13.24 6.70
C ALA A 183 -10.39 13.52 7.44
N GLN A 184 -9.30 13.73 6.71
CA GLN A 184 -8.00 14.13 7.28
C GLN A 184 -7.95 15.64 7.56
N LEU A 185 -8.49 16.04 8.71
CA LEU A 185 -8.59 17.46 9.10
C LEU A 185 -7.47 17.92 10.04
N PHE A 186 -6.26 17.39 9.87
CA PHE A 186 -5.15 17.65 10.80
C PHE A 186 -3.78 17.75 10.12
N TYR A 187 -3.62 17.28 8.88
CA TYR A 187 -2.32 17.24 8.23
C TYR A 187 -1.99 18.53 7.47
N HIS A 188 -2.93 19.02 6.65
CA HIS A 188 -2.70 20.24 5.86
C HIS A 188 -2.48 21.45 6.79
N PRO A 189 -1.50 22.35 6.51
CA PRO A 189 -1.19 23.50 7.38
C PRO A 189 -2.38 24.38 7.77
N ARG A 190 -3.41 24.47 6.91
CA ARG A 190 -4.68 25.16 7.20
C ARG A 190 -5.34 24.72 8.52
N TYR A 191 -5.09 23.49 8.98
CA TYR A 191 -5.65 22.93 10.21
C TYR A 191 -4.78 23.16 11.46
N MET A 192 -3.70 23.94 11.37
CA MET A 192 -2.76 24.17 12.49
C MET A 192 -3.43 24.76 13.75
N HIS A 193 -4.56 25.44 13.61
CA HIS A 193 -5.34 26.00 14.73
C HIS A 193 -6.65 25.23 14.99
N GLY A 194 -6.78 24.03 14.44
CA GLY A 194 -7.98 23.20 14.51
C GLY A 194 -8.78 23.20 13.22
N ALA A 195 -9.76 22.32 13.17
CA ALA A 195 -10.70 22.15 12.04
C ALA A 195 -12.04 22.81 12.40
N ALA A 196 -12.99 22.04 12.94
CA ALA A 196 -14.24 22.56 13.49
C ALA A 196 -14.04 23.51 14.70
N THR A 197 -12.87 23.46 15.34
CA THR A 197 -12.50 24.31 16.48
C THR A 197 -11.57 25.46 16.10
N SER A 198 -11.34 25.69 14.80
CA SER A 198 -10.52 26.80 14.35
C SER A 198 -11.13 28.14 14.75
N PRO A 199 -10.33 29.12 15.18
CA PRO A 199 -10.82 30.50 15.35
C PRO A 199 -11.14 31.18 14.00
N GLU A 200 -10.77 30.58 12.87
CA GLU A 200 -10.97 31.12 11.53
C GLU A 200 -12.17 30.48 10.83
N LEU A 201 -13.15 31.30 10.43
CA LEU A 201 -14.37 30.85 9.75
C LEU A 201 -14.08 30.10 8.43
N GLY A 202 -13.09 30.55 7.66
CA GLY A 202 -12.71 29.92 6.39
C GLY A 202 -12.27 28.46 6.58
N VAL A 203 -11.50 28.18 7.63
CA VAL A 203 -11.06 26.83 7.99
C VAL A 203 -12.24 25.96 8.41
N TYR A 204 -13.14 26.48 9.24
CA TYR A 204 -14.37 25.77 9.64
C TYR A 204 -15.20 25.35 8.42
N VAL A 205 -15.44 26.28 7.49
CA VAL A 205 -16.23 26.03 6.28
C VAL A 205 -15.54 25.02 5.38
N TYR A 206 -14.23 25.11 5.19
CA TYR A 206 -13.47 24.12 4.42
C TYR A 206 -13.56 22.72 5.07
N SER A 207 -13.39 22.63 6.39
CA SER A 207 -13.52 21.37 7.13
C SER A 207 -14.90 20.75 6.95
N ALA A 208 -15.97 21.55 7.06
CA ALA A 208 -17.33 21.08 6.84
C ALA A 208 -17.54 20.53 5.42
N ALA A 209 -17.00 21.22 4.41
CA ALA A 209 -17.06 20.77 3.02
C ALA A 209 -16.28 19.46 2.78
N GLN A 210 -15.09 19.32 3.37
CA GLN A 210 -14.30 18.10 3.30
C GLN A 210 -14.99 16.91 4.01
N VAL A 211 -15.57 17.13 5.19
CA VAL A 211 -16.36 16.10 5.90
C VAL A 211 -17.58 15.68 5.08
N LYS A 212 -18.32 16.64 4.51
CA LYS A 212 -19.44 16.33 3.61
C LYS A 212 -18.98 15.42 2.48
N LYS A 213 -17.86 15.75 1.83
CA LYS A 213 -17.34 14.92 0.73
C LYS A 213 -16.90 13.52 1.19
N ALA A 214 -16.28 13.41 2.37
CA ALA A 214 -15.86 12.12 2.92
C ALA A 214 -17.04 11.20 3.32
N MET A 215 -18.23 11.77 3.52
CA MET A 215 -19.47 11.03 3.81
C MET A 215 -20.21 10.54 2.55
N GLU A 216 -19.97 11.18 1.40
CA GLU A 216 -20.57 10.82 0.09
C GLU A 216 -19.93 9.56 -0.52
#